data_AF-A0A7X0AKG1-F1
#
_entry.id   AF-A0A7X0AKG1-F1
#
_cell.length_a   1.000
_cell.length_b   1.000
_cell.length_c   1.000
_cell.angle_alpha   90.00
_cell.angle_beta   90.00
_cell.angle_gamma   90.00
#
_symmetry.space_group_name_H-M   'P 1'
#
loop_
_entity.id
_entity.type
_entity.pdbx_description
1 polymer ?
#
loop_
_entity_poly.entity_id
_entity_poly.type
_entity_poly.pdbx_seq_one_letter_code
_entity_poly.pdbx_strand_id
1 'polypeptide(L)' 'MLEIRAAHPGFVVFDTTEQEPIMRFDSKDEATELVAELVIAESCAQLQAWKPPTTQR' A
#
# COMPACT_ATOMS: atom_id res chain seq x y z
N MET A 1 3.56 3.95 -4.38
CA MET A 1 3.90 3.72 -2.94
C MET A 1 2.87 4.48 -2.13
N LEU A 2 2.37 3.90 -1.05
CA LEU A 2 1.28 4.51 -0.28
C LEU A 2 1.82 5.40 0.85
N GLU A 3 1.26 6.60 0.97
CA GLU A 3 1.52 7.54 2.06
C GLU A 3 0.22 8.00 2.71
N ILE A 4 0.24 8.20 4.03
CA ILE A 4 -0.85 8.84 4.76
C ILE A 4 -0.50 10.31 4.96
N ARG A 5 -1.34 11.21 4.42
CA ARG A 5 -1.21 12.66 4.58
C ARG A 5 -2.33 13.20 5.44
N ALA A 6 -2.03 14.18 6.29
CA ALA A 6 -3.06 14.93 6.99
C ALA A 6 -3.84 15.79 5.98
N ALA A 7 -5.17 15.72 6.03
CA ALA A 7 -6.07 16.47 5.16
C ALA A 7 -7.30 16.90 5.96
N HIS A 8 -7.36 18.16 6.41
CA HIS A 8 -8.43 18.59 7.31
C HIS A 8 -9.81 18.59 6.63
N PRO A 9 -10.85 18.00 7.24
CA PRO A 9 -10.83 17.22 8.48
C PRO A 9 -10.53 15.73 8.21
N GLY A 10 -9.39 15.21 8.68
CA GLY A 10 -9.03 13.79 8.53
C GLY A 10 -7.68 13.52 7.86
N PHE A 11 -7.61 12.37 7.19
CA PHE A 11 -6.41 11.81 6.57
C PHE A 11 -6.73 11.31 5.16
N VAL A 12 -5.72 11.34 4.29
CA VAL A 12 -5.82 10.79 2.93
C VAL A 12 -4.69 9.81 2.70
N VAL A 13 -5.04 8.62 2.21
CA VAL A 13 -4.07 7.69 1.62
C VAL A 13 -3.81 8.17 0.20
N PHE A 14 -2.56 8.45 -0.11
CA PHE A 14 -2.10 9.02 -1.36
C PHE A 14 -1.12 8.06 -2.04
N ASP A 15 -1.31 7.79 -3.33
CA ASP A 15 -0.31 7.07 -4.11
C ASP A 15 0.72 8.05 -4.64
N THR A 16 1.96 7.93 -4.15
CA THR A 16 3.06 8.76 -4.61
C THR A 16 3.57 8.38 -5.99
N THR A 17 3.28 7.17 -6.47
CA THR A 17 3.68 6.71 -7.80
C THR A 17 2.79 7.35 -8.86
N GLU A 18 1.47 7.27 -8.68
CA GLU A 18 0.48 7.83 -9.61
C GLU A 18 0.14 9.30 -9.31
N GLN A 19 0.66 9.85 -8.20
CA GLN A 19 0.42 11.21 -7.74
C GLN A 19 -1.07 11.54 -7.51
N GLU A 20 -1.83 10.57 -6.99
CA GLU A 20 -3.27 10.72 -6.81
C GLU A 20 -3.74 10.35 -5.39
N PRO A 21 -4.81 10.99 -4.89
CA PRO A 21 -5.47 10.57 -3.66
C PRO A 21 -6.31 9.31 -3.91
N ILE A 22 -6.10 8.28 -3.10
CA ILE A 22 -6.81 7.01 -3.22
C ILE A 22 -8.10 7.05 -2.39
N MET A 23 -7.98 7.38 -1.10
CA MET A 23 -9.09 7.29 -0.15
C MET A 23 -8.91 8.25 1.04
N ARG A 24 -10.02 8.78 1.55
CA ARG A 24 -10.06 9.63 2.76
C ARG A 24 -10.59 8.85 3.96
N PHE A 25 -10.06 9.19 5.12
CA PHE A 25 -10.38 8.60 6.41
C PHE A 25 -10.57 9.67 7.47
N ASP A 26 -11.45 9.39 8.42
CA ASP A 26 -11.67 10.25 9.58
C ASP A 26 -10.56 10.08 10.62
N SER A 27 -10.01 8.87 10.74
CA SER A 27 -8.91 8.55 11.66
C SER A 27 -7.63 8.11 10.93
N LYS A 28 -6.48 8.35 11.59
CA LYS A 28 -5.19 7.87 11.09
C LYS A 28 -5.07 6.35 11.20
N ASP A 29 -5.71 5.75 12.20
CA ASP A 29 -5.62 4.32 12.47
C ASP A 29 -6.30 3.52 11.36
N GLU A 30 -7.51 3.92 10.93
CA GLU A 30 -8.20 3.32 9.77
C GLU A 30 -7.38 3.47 8.47
N ALA A 31 -6.79 4.65 8.23
CA ALA A 31 -5.91 4.85 7.09
C ALA A 31 -4.67 3.94 7.13
N THR A 32 -4.15 3.68 8.33
CA THR A 32 -2.99 2.81 8.55
C THR A 32 -3.34 1.34 8.34
N GLU A 33 -4.52 0.91 8.80
CA GLU A 33 -5.03 -0.43 8.58
C GLU A 33 -5.15 -0.75 7.08
N LEU A 34 -5.79 0.14 6.30
CA LEU A 34 -5.88 -0.05 4.84
C LEU A 34 -4.49 -0.16 4.20
N VAL A 35 -3.57 0.73 4.55
CA VAL A 35 -2.21 0.69 3.97
C VAL A 35 -1.51 -0.63 4.29
N ALA A 36 -1.65 -1.13 5.52
CA ALA A 36 -1.06 -2.41 5.92
C ALA A 36 -1.66 -3.57 5.12
N GLU A 37 -2.98 -3.62 4.97
CA GLU A 37 -3.67 -4.65 4.17
C GLU A 37 -3.18 -4.68 2.72
N LEU A 38 -3.08 -3.51 2.08
CA LEU A 38 -2.63 -3.40 0.69
C LEU A 38 -1.17 -3.83 0.52
N VAL A 39 -0.28 -3.44 1.43
CA VAL A 39 1.13 -3.84 1.42
C VAL A 39 1.29 -5.35 1.62
N ILE A 40 0.51 -5.94 2.53
CA ILE A 40 0.51 -7.38 2.77
C ILE A 40 0.01 -8.12 1.52
N ALA A 41 -1.11 -7.68 0.93
CA ALA A 41 -1.68 -8.29 -0.26
C ALA A 41 -0.70 -8.25 -1.45
N GLU A 42 -0.06 -7.10 -1.69
CA GLU A 42 0.97 -6.94 -2.71
C GLU A 42 2.15 -7.90 -2.46
N SER A 43 2.67 -7.92 -1.23
CA SER A 43 3.80 -8.78 -0.87
C SER A 43 3.45 -10.26 -1.05
N CYS A 44 2.24 -10.68 -0.64
CA CYS A 44 1.75 -12.03 -0.86
C CYS A 44 1.66 -12.37 -2.36
N ALA A 45 1.17 -11.46 -3.19
CA ALA A 45 1.10 -11.65 -4.64
C ALA A 45 2.51 -11.80 -5.26
N GLN A 46 3.47 -10.98 -4.84
CA GLN A 46 4.86 -11.09 -5.28
C GLN A 46 5.48 -12.43 -4.89
N LEU A 47 5.25 -12.89 -3.66
CA LEU A 47 5.73 -14.19 -3.18
C LEU A 47 5.10 -15.36 -3.97
N GLN A 48 3.81 -15.28 -4.30
CA GLN A 48 3.14 -16.29 -5.12
C GLN A 48 3.66 -16.34 -6.55
N ALA A 49 4.02 -15.19 -7.12
CA ALA A 49 4.59 -15.08 -8.46
C ALA A 49 6.08 -15.47 -8.51
N TRP A 50 6.75 -15.54 -7.37
CA TRP A 50 8.18 -15.82 -7.30
C TRP A 50 8.49 -17.23 -7.79
N LYS A 51 9.41 -17.32 -8.76
CA LYS A 51 10.03 -18.59 -9.18
C LYS A 51 11.48 -18.61 -8.73
N PRO A 52 11.97 -19.72 -8.15
CA PRO A 52 13.36 -19.82 -7.77
C PRO A 52 14.25 -19.67 -9.02
N PRO A 53 15.43 -19.05 -8.90
CA PRO A 53 16.36 -18.96 -10.01
C PRO A 53 16.76 -20.38 -10.45
N THR A 54 16.58 -20.67 -11.74
CA THR A 54 16.95 -21.97 -12.31
C THR A 54 18.47 -22.05 -12.40
N THR A 55 19.10 -22.81 -11.50
CA THR A 55 20.54 -23.07 -11.56
C THR A 55 20.80 -24.04 -12.73
N GLN A 56 21.17 -23.53 -13.91
CA GLN A 56 21.78 -24.37 -14.94
C GLN A 56 23.21 -24.70 -14.49
N ARG A 57 23.47 -25.98 -14.26
CA ARG A 57 24.80 -26.54 -13.99
C ARG A 57 25.59 -26.69 -15.28
#